data_AF-A0A4Q5X0D4-F1
#
_entry.id   AF-A0A4Q5X0D4-F1
#
_cell.length_a   1.000
_cell.length_b   1.000
_cell.length_c   1.000
_cell.angle_alpha   90.00
_cell.angle_beta   90.00
_cell.angle_gamma   90.00
#
_symmetry.space_group_name_H-M   'P 1'
#
loop_
_entity.id
_entity.type
_entity.pdbx_description
1 polymer ?
#
loop_
_entity_poly.entity_id
_entity_poly.type
_entity_poly.pdbx_seq_one_letter_code
_entity_poly.pdbx_strand_id
1 'polypeptide(L)'
;MTTSTTGMQTGETGRVRWSWLWSQRQDFAFNLLPFFLGYVLLGALFLTRQGGEGTDPQWTASFGGKTFDIMVIAAMLFGPLVDGPHIWATIARTYTDTKEWAARRMLFLTSLLAFAVGPVIILIPYLINMVVPLPRATLDWGWIAWTLGFSLYVMHHINQQHWGFVSLYKRKNGETDARERRVDQVYFMTALWVPYLAMITAPWSDPGHAGTGISLASEFVFDACHVVFVAATIAYVYHQIQLWRRGETLNGPKLLYMATIAPLYYLTFAIDARFAAFWVFITATGHCAQYHGVVWAYGEKRYAQAPETEKRGLPHLIFSNAWLYIVLGVVFALVTLQGPGA
;
A
#
# COMPACT_ATOMS: atom_id res chain seq x y z
N MET A 1 -16.71 -14.30 40.60
CA MET A 1 -15.24 -14.09 40.62
C MET A 1 -14.59 -15.25 39.90
N THR A 2 -14.43 -15.14 38.59
CA THR A 2 -13.75 -16.11 37.75
C THR A 2 -12.33 -15.62 37.54
N THR A 3 -11.40 -16.34 38.14
CA THR A 3 -9.96 -16.19 38.04
C THR A 3 -9.54 -16.27 36.58
N SER A 4 -9.28 -15.11 35.97
CA SER A 4 -8.65 -15.01 34.68
C SER A 4 -7.19 -15.48 34.85
N THR A 5 -6.88 -16.65 34.31
CA THR A 5 -5.51 -17.14 34.14
C THR A 5 -4.76 -16.18 33.25
N THR A 6 -4.11 -15.19 33.85
CA THR A 6 -3.04 -14.41 33.26
C THR A 6 -1.88 -15.37 33.02
N GLY A 7 -1.88 -16.04 31.88
CA GLY A 7 -0.69 -16.71 31.36
C GLY A 7 0.36 -15.65 31.10
N MET A 8 1.13 -15.29 32.13
CA MET A 8 2.46 -14.73 31.94
C MET A 8 3.22 -15.76 31.10
N GLN A 9 3.43 -15.44 29.82
CA GLN A 9 4.40 -16.16 29.02
C GLN A 9 5.72 -16.11 29.79
N THR A 10 6.14 -17.31 30.20
CA THR A 10 7.44 -17.66 30.74
C THR A 10 8.54 -16.94 29.96
N GLY A 11 9.48 -16.33 30.68
CA GLY A 11 10.49 -15.44 30.15
C GLY A 11 11.24 -16.00 28.93
N GLU A 12 11.05 -15.37 27.78
CA GLU A 12 12.02 -15.47 26.70
C GLU A 12 13.22 -14.61 27.08
N THR A 13 14.25 -15.23 27.64
CA THR A 13 15.60 -14.66 27.81
C THR A 13 16.32 -14.52 26.46
N GLY A 14 15.59 -14.27 25.38
CA GLY A 14 16.10 -14.12 24.04
C GLY A 14 16.51 -12.68 23.77
N ARG A 15 17.65 -12.48 23.10
CA ARG A 15 18.05 -11.16 22.55
C ARG A 15 17.06 -10.62 21.50
N VAL A 16 16.12 -11.45 21.06
CA VAL A 16 15.05 -11.12 20.11
C VAL A 16 13.73 -11.65 20.66
N ARG A 17 12.73 -10.77 20.74
CA ARG A 17 11.36 -11.10 21.13
C ARG A 17 10.48 -11.32 19.91
N TRP A 18 9.69 -12.39 19.91
CA TRP A 18 8.80 -12.78 18.81
C TRP A 18 7.32 -12.68 19.16
N SER A 19 6.85 -11.50 19.58
CA SER A 19 5.42 -11.27 19.82
C SER A 19 4.72 -10.75 18.57
N TRP A 20 4.08 -11.65 17.83
CA TRP A 20 3.24 -11.38 16.65
C TRP A 20 1.98 -10.58 16.99
N LEU A 21 1.38 -9.87 16.03
CA LEU A 21 0.17 -9.06 16.26
C LEU A 21 -1.02 -9.93 16.62
N TRP A 22 -1.24 -10.97 15.83
CA TRP A 22 -2.30 -11.95 16.03
C TRP A 22 -1.71 -13.32 16.38
N SER A 23 -1.16 -14.01 15.39
CA SER A 23 -0.49 -15.30 15.51
C SER A 23 0.54 -15.41 14.39
N GLN A 24 1.58 -16.22 14.56
CA GLN A 24 2.61 -16.38 13.53
C GLN A 24 2.04 -16.73 12.15
N ARG A 25 1.02 -17.59 12.10
CA ARG A 25 0.36 -17.98 10.84
C ARG A 25 -0.41 -16.82 10.21
N GLN A 26 -1.16 -16.06 10.98
CA GLN A 26 -1.95 -14.93 10.47
C GLN A 26 -1.05 -13.75 10.08
N ASP A 27 -0.05 -13.43 10.90
CA ASP A 27 0.94 -12.41 10.56
C ASP A 27 1.72 -12.79 9.29
N PHE A 28 2.12 -14.06 9.14
CA PHE A 28 2.72 -14.52 7.89
C PHE A 28 1.75 -14.36 6.70
N ALA A 29 0.51 -14.84 6.83
CA ALA A 29 -0.46 -14.84 5.74
C ALA A 29 -0.86 -13.43 5.28
N PHE A 30 -1.02 -12.48 6.20
CA PHE A 30 -1.52 -11.12 5.87
C PHE A 30 -0.41 -10.07 5.80
N ASN A 31 0.67 -10.19 6.58
CA ASN A 31 1.70 -9.14 6.68
C ASN A 31 3.01 -9.45 5.96
N LEU A 32 3.27 -10.70 5.54
CA LEU A 32 4.54 -11.09 4.92
C LEU A 32 4.38 -11.78 3.57
N LEU A 33 3.56 -12.84 3.50
CA LEU A 33 3.35 -13.65 2.30
C LEU A 33 2.97 -12.81 1.07
N PRO A 34 2.04 -11.83 1.14
CA PRO A 34 1.70 -11.01 -0.02
C PRO A 34 2.90 -10.22 -0.57
N PHE A 35 3.80 -9.76 0.29
CA PHE A 35 5.03 -9.07 -0.12
C PHE A 35 6.07 -10.04 -0.68
N PHE A 36 6.17 -11.25 -0.13
CA PHE A 36 6.99 -12.31 -0.71
C PHE A 36 6.50 -12.75 -2.09
N LEU A 37 5.19 -12.77 -2.33
CA LEU A 37 4.63 -12.95 -3.68
C LEU A 37 5.03 -11.78 -4.60
N GLY A 38 5.13 -10.56 -4.08
CA GLY A 38 5.72 -9.41 -4.79
C GLY A 38 7.17 -9.66 -5.20
N TYR A 39 8.00 -10.25 -4.34
CA TYR A 39 9.37 -10.67 -4.71
C TYR A 39 9.39 -11.77 -5.77
N VAL A 40 8.47 -12.73 -5.70
CA VAL A 40 8.32 -13.76 -6.74
C VAL A 40 7.97 -13.12 -8.08
N LEU A 41 7.05 -12.14 -8.09
CA LEU A 41 6.69 -11.39 -9.29
C LEU A 41 7.89 -10.60 -9.83
N LEU A 42 8.65 -9.90 -8.98
CA LEU A 42 9.89 -9.25 -9.38
C LEU A 42 10.89 -10.23 -10.02
N GLY A 43 11.07 -11.40 -9.39
CA GLY A 43 11.93 -12.46 -9.93
C GLY A 43 11.44 -12.96 -11.29
N ALA A 44 10.13 -13.16 -11.45
CA ALA A 44 9.54 -13.57 -12.72
C ALA A 44 9.75 -12.50 -13.81
N LEU A 45 9.51 -11.23 -13.50
CA LEU A 45 9.76 -10.09 -14.40
C LEU A 45 11.24 -9.96 -14.77
N PHE A 46 12.15 -10.22 -13.82
CA PHE A 46 13.59 -10.23 -14.06
C PHE A 46 14.00 -11.37 -15.01
N LEU A 47 13.51 -12.59 -14.80
CA LEU A 47 13.85 -13.76 -15.60
C LEU A 47 13.31 -13.67 -17.03
N THR A 48 12.17 -13.01 -17.21
CA THR A 48 11.55 -12.82 -18.53
C THR A 48 12.09 -11.59 -19.27
N ARG A 49 13.12 -10.92 -18.72
CA ARG A 49 13.77 -9.73 -19.31
C ARG A 49 14.37 -9.99 -20.71
N GLN A 50 14.78 -11.21 -21.01
CA GLN A 50 15.51 -11.58 -22.24
C GLN A 50 14.65 -11.59 -23.53
N GLY A 51 13.35 -11.32 -23.46
CA GLY A 51 12.46 -11.38 -24.64
C GLY A 51 12.18 -10.05 -25.36
N GLY A 52 12.72 -8.92 -24.89
CA GLY A 52 12.46 -7.61 -25.48
C GLY A 52 13.71 -6.75 -25.47
N GLU A 53 14.29 -6.53 -26.65
CA GLU A 53 15.23 -5.44 -26.88
C GLU A 53 14.46 -4.12 -26.69
N GLY A 54 14.77 -3.39 -25.62
CA GLY A 54 14.17 -2.08 -25.35
C GLY A 54 13.92 -1.80 -23.86
N THR A 55 13.92 -0.51 -23.54
CA THR A 55 13.42 0.06 -22.29
C THR A 55 11.89 0.13 -22.25
N ASP A 56 11.20 -0.47 -23.24
CA ASP A 56 9.75 -0.42 -23.37
C ASP A 56 9.10 -1.11 -22.15
N PRO A 57 8.33 -0.37 -21.32
CA PRO A 57 7.62 -0.94 -20.19
C PRO A 57 6.40 -1.76 -20.61
N GLN A 58 6.06 -1.84 -21.91
CA GLN A 58 4.92 -2.61 -22.39
C GLN A 58 5.24 -4.11 -22.45
N TRP A 59 4.48 -4.87 -21.66
CA TRP A 59 4.55 -6.32 -21.65
C TRP A 59 3.43 -6.87 -22.52
N THR A 60 3.76 -7.33 -23.71
CA THR A 60 2.76 -7.91 -24.62
C THR A 60 2.91 -9.43 -24.72
N ALA A 61 1.80 -10.15 -24.64
CA ALA A 61 1.73 -11.59 -24.94
C ALA A 61 0.91 -11.83 -26.20
N SER A 62 1.36 -12.73 -27.07
CA SER A 62 0.62 -13.10 -28.28
C SER A 62 0.05 -14.51 -28.17
N PHE A 63 -1.27 -14.65 -28.32
CA PHE A 63 -1.97 -15.94 -28.32
C PHE A 63 -3.04 -15.97 -29.41
N GLY A 64 -3.03 -16.99 -30.27
CA GLY A 64 -4.02 -17.15 -31.35
C GLY A 64 -4.04 -16.01 -32.37
N GLY A 65 -2.90 -15.38 -32.64
CA GLY A 65 -2.78 -14.24 -33.56
C GLY A 65 -3.24 -12.90 -32.99
N LYS A 66 -3.59 -12.83 -31.70
CA LYS A 66 -3.93 -11.59 -30.99
C LYS A 66 -2.82 -11.24 -29.99
N THR A 67 -2.52 -9.96 -29.88
CA THR A 67 -1.57 -9.41 -28.92
C THR A 67 -2.32 -8.76 -27.77
N PHE A 68 -1.92 -9.08 -26.54
CA PHE A 68 -2.54 -8.60 -25.31
C PHE A 68 -1.53 -7.86 -24.48
N ASP A 69 -1.93 -6.72 -23.92
CA ASP A 69 -1.14 -6.03 -22.90
C ASP A 69 -1.34 -6.72 -21.54
N ILE A 70 -0.27 -7.32 -21.03
CA ILE A 70 -0.24 -8.03 -19.75
C ILE A 70 -0.54 -7.05 -18.60
N MET A 71 -0.14 -5.79 -18.72
CA MET A 71 -0.44 -4.75 -17.73
C MET A 71 -1.95 -4.52 -17.62
N VAL A 72 -2.64 -4.46 -18.77
CA VAL A 72 -4.10 -4.29 -18.81
C VAL A 72 -4.78 -5.50 -18.19
N ILE A 73 -4.36 -6.72 -18.55
CA ILE A 73 -4.90 -7.94 -17.93
C ILE A 73 -4.67 -7.93 -16.41
N ALA A 74 -3.45 -7.61 -15.97
CA ALA A 74 -3.11 -7.52 -14.55
C ALA A 74 -3.99 -6.49 -13.84
N ALA A 75 -4.21 -5.31 -14.42
CA ALA A 75 -5.09 -4.28 -13.89
C ALA A 75 -6.55 -4.73 -13.82
N MET A 76 -7.06 -5.38 -14.87
CA MET A 76 -8.43 -5.92 -14.94
C MET A 76 -8.67 -7.06 -13.94
N LEU A 77 -7.61 -7.75 -13.49
CA LEU A 77 -7.71 -8.76 -12.43
C LEU A 77 -7.52 -8.14 -11.04
N PHE A 78 -6.50 -7.30 -10.86
CA PHE A 78 -6.16 -6.70 -9.58
C PHE A 78 -7.25 -5.78 -9.05
N GLY A 79 -7.82 -4.92 -9.90
CA GLY A 79 -8.87 -4.00 -9.51
C GLY A 79 -10.06 -4.75 -8.87
N PRO A 80 -10.71 -5.67 -9.60
CA PRO A 80 -11.88 -6.38 -9.08
C PRO A 80 -11.59 -7.40 -7.98
N LEU A 81 -10.41 -8.03 -7.98
CA LEU A 81 -10.11 -9.14 -7.07
C LEU A 81 -9.32 -8.74 -5.81
N VAL A 82 -8.66 -7.58 -5.81
CA VAL A 82 -7.79 -7.15 -4.71
C VAL A 82 -8.14 -5.75 -4.22
N ASP A 83 -8.05 -4.74 -5.09
CA ASP A 83 -8.19 -3.33 -4.67
C ASP A 83 -9.65 -2.94 -4.35
N GLY A 84 -10.59 -3.34 -5.21
CA GLY A 84 -12.02 -3.12 -4.99
C GLY A 84 -12.54 -3.77 -3.71
N PRO A 85 -12.24 -5.07 -3.44
CA PRO A 85 -12.54 -5.69 -2.16
C PRO A 85 -11.88 -4.98 -0.96
N HIS A 86 -10.66 -4.44 -1.12
CA HIS A 86 -9.99 -3.64 -0.10
C HIS A 86 -10.76 -2.34 0.20
N ILE A 87 -11.25 -1.63 -0.82
CA ILE A 87 -12.11 -0.45 -0.67
C ILE A 87 -13.45 -0.84 0.00
N TRP A 88 -14.05 -1.95 -0.42
CA TRP A 88 -15.26 -2.51 0.20
C TRP A 88 -15.06 -2.74 1.70
N ALA A 89 -13.91 -3.24 2.13
CA ALA A 89 -13.63 -3.43 3.55
C ALA A 89 -13.76 -2.12 4.36
N THR A 90 -13.36 -0.99 3.77
CA THR A 90 -13.55 0.34 4.36
C THR A 90 -15.01 0.72 4.43
N ILE A 91 -15.76 0.50 3.36
CA ILE A 91 -17.18 0.84 3.29
C ILE A 91 -17.99 -0.01 4.26
N ALA A 92 -17.74 -1.32 4.28
CA ALA A 92 -18.37 -2.27 5.19
C ALA A 92 -18.18 -1.84 6.65
N ARG A 93 -16.96 -1.49 7.07
CA ARG A 93 -16.70 -1.11 8.47
C ARG A 93 -17.13 0.31 8.86
N THR A 94 -17.57 1.14 7.90
CA THR A 94 -17.94 2.55 8.16
C THR A 94 -19.42 2.82 7.84
N TYR A 95 -19.82 2.69 6.58
CA TYR A 95 -21.15 3.03 6.10
C TYR A 95 -22.21 1.99 6.50
N THR A 96 -21.81 0.73 6.73
CA THR A 96 -22.76 -0.31 7.17
C THR A 96 -22.83 -0.46 8.70
N ASP A 97 -21.82 0.00 9.44
CA ASP A 97 -21.85 0.02 10.91
C ASP A 97 -22.74 1.17 11.41
N THR A 98 -23.88 0.81 12.00
CA THR A 98 -24.90 1.78 12.45
C THR A 98 -24.39 2.71 13.55
N LYS A 99 -23.46 2.26 14.39
CA LYS A 99 -22.88 3.09 15.46
C LYS A 99 -21.87 4.09 14.89
N GLU A 100 -21.02 3.65 13.96
CA GLU A 100 -20.10 4.56 13.26
C GLU A 100 -20.87 5.59 12.45
N TRP A 101 -21.91 5.17 11.72
CA TRP A 101 -22.80 6.09 11.00
C TRP A 101 -23.44 7.11 11.95
N ALA A 102 -24.05 6.67 13.05
CA ALA A 102 -24.67 7.57 14.01
C ALA A 102 -23.67 8.57 14.61
N ALA A 103 -22.44 8.14 14.91
CA ALA A 103 -21.41 8.97 15.52
C ALA A 103 -20.75 9.94 14.51
N ARG A 104 -20.61 9.55 13.25
CA ARG A 104 -19.74 10.24 12.27
C ARG A 104 -20.39 10.54 10.92
N ARG A 105 -21.73 10.46 10.78
CA ARG A 105 -22.45 10.70 9.51
C ARG A 105 -21.99 11.93 8.74
N MET A 106 -21.76 13.06 9.43
CA MET A 106 -21.37 14.31 8.79
C MET A 106 -19.99 14.20 8.17
N LEU A 107 -19.05 13.56 8.86
CA LEU A 107 -17.72 13.29 8.33
C LEU A 107 -17.82 12.45 7.06
N PHE A 108 -18.60 11.36 7.08
CA PHE A 108 -18.77 10.49 5.92
C PHE A 108 -19.41 11.22 4.73
N LEU A 109 -20.49 11.96 4.95
CA LEU A 109 -21.14 12.74 3.90
C LEU A 109 -20.24 13.84 3.33
N THR A 110 -19.52 14.58 4.19
CA THR A 110 -18.58 15.61 3.73
C THR A 110 -17.37 15.02 3.02
N SER A 111 -16.94 13.81 3.37
CA SER A 111 -15.82 13.14 2.69
C SER A 111 -16.14 12.81 1.22
N LEU A 112 -17.42 12.71 0.85
CA LEU A 112 -17.83 12.53 -0.56
C LEU A 112 -17.45 13.73 -1.43
N LEU A 113 -17.26 14.92 -0.86
CA LEU A 113 -16.75 16.09 -1.59
C LEU A 113 -15.32 15.88 -2.10
N ALA A 114 -14.56 14.96 -1.50
CA ALA A 114 -13.21 14.63 -1.98
C ALA A 114 -13.23 14.05 -3.40
N PHE A 115 -14.33 13.40 -3.83
CA PHE A 115 -14.47 12.90 -5.20
C PHE A 115 -14.53 14.02 -6.25
N ALA A 116 -14.86 15.25 -5.85
CA ALA A 116 -14.88 16.39 -6.76
C ALA A 116 -13.48 17.00 -7.01
N VAL A 117 -12.49 16.70 -6.16
CA VAL A 117 -11.14 17.32 -6.25
C VAL A 117 -10.48 17.02 -7.60
N GLY A 118 -10.50 15.77 -8.05
CA GLY A 118 -9.91 15.37 -9.34
C GLY A 118 -10.57 16.06 -10.53
N PRO A 119 -11.89 15.91 -10.73
CA PRO A 119 -12.61 16.61 -11.79
C PRO A 119 -12.38 18.13 -11.80
N VAL A 120 -12.36 18.78 -10.63
CA VAL A 120 -12.09 20.22 -10.53
C VAL A 120 -10.69 20.55 -11.01
N ILE A 121 -9.65 19.86 -10.55
CA ILE A 121 -8.26 20.11 -10.97
C ILE A 121 -8.09 19.90 -12.48
N ILE A 122 -8.69 18.84 -13.02
CA ILE A 122 -8.63 18.53 -14.46
C ILE A 122 -9.33 19.61 -15.29
N LEU A 123 -10.46 20.15 -14.83
CA LEU A 123 -11.26 21.11 -15.59
C LEU A 123 -10.72 22.55 -15.52
N ILE A 124 -9.92 22.93 -14.52
CA ILE A 124 -9.41 24.30 -14.36
C ILE A 124 -8.76 24.87 -15.63
N PRO A 125 -7.80 24.19 -16.30
CA PRO A 125 -7.20 24.71 -17.53
C PRO A 125 -8.21 24.94 -18.65
N TYR A 126 -9.21 24.05 -18.78
CA TYR A 126 -10.27 24.18 -19.77
C TYR A 126 -11.20 25.36 -19.49
N LEU A 127 -11.53 25.60 -18.22
CA LEU A 127 -12.35 26.75 -17.81
C LEU A 127 -11.62 28.08 -18.04
N ILE A 128 -10.31 28.14 -17.76
CA ILE A 128 -9.49 29.33 -18.07
C ILE A 128 -9.43 29.53 -19.59
N ASN A 129 -9.27 28.47 -20.38
CA ASN A 129 -9.22 28.51 -21.84
C ASN A 129 -10.49 29.09 -22.49
N MET A 130 -11.66 29.02 -21.80
CA MET A 130 -12.89 29.67 -22.28
C MET A 130 -12.83 31.20 -22.23
N VAL A 131 -11.95 31.77 -21.39
CA VAL A 131 -11.81 33.22 -21.20
C VAL A 131 -10.53 33.74 -21.84
N VAL A 132 -9.42 33.00 -21.69
CA VAL A 132 -8.10 33.35 -22.21
C VAL A 132 -7.55 32.13 -22.97
N PRO A 133 -7.38 32.19 -24.29
CA PRO A 133 -6.85 31.07 -25.06
C PRO A 133 -5.50 30.59 -24.52
N LEU A 134 -5.43 29.32 -24.14
CA LEU A 134 -4.23 28.68 -23.64
C LEU A 134 -3.59 27.81 -24.73
N PRO A 135 -2.25 27.64 -24.71
CA PRO A 135 -1.59 26.64 -25.52
C PRO A 135 -2.13 25.24 -25.22
N ARG A 136 -2.20 24.37 -26.24
CA ARG A 136 -2.73 22.99 -26.09
C ARG A 136 -2.02 22.21 -24.98
N ALA A 137 -0.70 22.34 -24.87
CA ALA A 137 0.09 21.67 -23.83
C ALA A 137 -0.31 22.10 -22.39
N THR A 138 -0.88 23.29 -22.21
CA THR A 138 -1.36 23.77 -20.91
C THR A 138 -2.70 23.15 -20.53
N LEU A 139 -3.48 22.62 -21.48
CA LEU A 139 -4.75 21.94 -21.19
C LEU A 139 -4.54 20.61 -20.48
N ASP A 140 -3.43 19.92 -20.77
CA ASP A 140 -3.08 18.64 -20.14
C ASP A 140 -2.55 18.80 -18.71
N TRP A 141 -2.25 20.04 -18.30
CA TRP A 141 -1.64 20.33 -17.00
C TRP A 141 -2.52 19.89 -15.82
N GLY A 142 -3.85 20.02 -15.96
CA GLY A 142 -4.81 19.56 -14.94
C GLY A 142 -4.75 18.05 -14.74
N TRP A 143 -4.64 17.28 -15.83
CA TRP A 143 -4.48 15.83 -15.77
C TRP A 143 -3.16 15.41 -15.11
N ILE A 144 -2.05 16.08 -15.49
CA ILE A 144 -0.72 15.78 -14.94
C ILE A 144 -0.68 16.10 -13.44
N ALA A 145 -1.15 17.29 -13.05
CA ALA A 145 -1.18 17.72 -11.66
C ALA A 145 -2.05 16.79 -10.80
N TRP A 146 -3.22 16.40 -11.31
CA TRP A 146 -4.08 15.43 -10.62
C TRP A 146 -3.39 14.08 -10.47
N THR A 147 -2.82 13.53 -11.54
CA THR A 147 -2.20 12.19 -11.53
C THR A 147 -1.01 12.15 -10.57
N LEU A 148 -0.13 13.16 -10.60
CA LEU A 148 1.02 13.27 -9.70
C LEU A 148 0.58 13.50 -8.24
N GLY A 149 -0.38 14.40 -8.02
CA GLY A 149 -0.91 14.67 -6.68
C GLY A 149 -1.60 13.43 -6.09
N PHE A 150 -2.38 12.73 -6.90
CA PHE A 150 -3.06 11.50 -6.50
C PHE A 150 -2.06 10.37 -6.23
N SER A 151 -1.02 10.22 -7.06
CA SER A 151 0.01 9.20 -6.83
C SER A 151 0.79 9.45 -5.55
N LEU A 152 1.14 10.72 -5.25
CA LEU A 152 1.73 11.12 -3.97
C LEU A 152 0.80 10.83 -2.79
N TYR A 153 -0.51 11.09 -2.93
CA TYR A 153 -1.50 10.79 -1.90
C TYR A 153 -1.63 9.28 -1.65
N VAL A 154 -1.70 8.46 -2.70
CA VAL A 154 -1.73 7.00 -2.60
C VAL A 154 -0.49 6.49 -1.87
N MET A 155 0.70 6.97 -2.25
CA MET A 155 1.94 6.57 -1.57
C MET A 155 1.97 7.03 -0.11
N HIS A 156 1.50 8.23 0.18
CA HIS A 156 1.36 8.69 1.56
C HIS A 156 0.45 7.76 2.36
N HIS A 157 -0.74 7.44 1.84
CA HIS A 157 -1.70 6.56 2.48
C HIS A 157 -1.11 5.17 2.76
N ILE A 158 -0.49 4.56 1.76
CA ILE A 158 0.11 3.22 1.87
C ILE A 158 1.26 3.24 2.90
N ASN A 159 2.15 4.22 2.83
CA ASN A 159 3.29 4.34 3.74
C ASN A 159 2.85 4.59 5.19
N GLN A 160 1.80 5.39 5.41
CA GLN A 160 1.20 5.56 6.75
C GLN A 160 0.63 4.25 7.28
N GLN A 161 0.01 3.43 6.43
CA GLN A 161 -0.49 2.11 6.84
C GLN A 161 0.66 1.19 7.27
N HIS A 162 1.73 1.09 6.48
CA HIS A 162 2.90 0.27 6.85
C HIS A 162 3.54 0.73 8.16
N TRP A 163 3.63 2.04 8.38
CA TRP A 163 4.08 2.56 9.67
C TRP A 163 3.12 2.28 10.83
N GLY A 164 1.81 2.22 10.54
CA GLY A 164 0.81 1.70 11.47
C GLY A 164 1.16 0.29 11.94
N PHE A 165 1.50 -0.62 11.03
CA PHE A 165 1.94 -1.99 11.37
C PHE A 165 3.22 -2.02 12.20
N VAL A 166 4.25 -1.25 11.82
CA VAL A 166 5.48 -1.10 12.63
C VAL A 166 5.14 -0.63 14.04
N SER A 167 4.27 0.38 14.17
CA SER A 167 3.84 0.91 15.46
C SER A 167 3.05 -0.11 16.29
N LEU A 168 2.23 -0.95 15.66
CA LEU A 168 1.51 -2.03 16.32
C LEU A 168 2.49 -3.10 16.83
N TYR A 169 3.48 -3.51 16.05
CA TYR A 169 4.51 -4.45 16.49
C TYR A 169 5.31 -3.91 17.67
N LYS A 170 5.69 -2.62 17.63
CA LYS A 170 6.36 -1.95 18.76
C LYS A 170 5.51 -2.01 20.02
N ARG A 171 4.23 -1.60 19.91
CA ARG A 171 3.29 -1.61 21.05
C ARG A 171 3.10 -3.02 21.60
N LYS A 172 2.94 -4.02 20.74
CA LYS A 172 2.74 -5.43 21.13
C LYS A 172 3.96 -5.99 21.88
N ASN A 173 5.17 -5.56 21.51
CA ASN A 173 6.42 -6.02 22.13
C ASN A 173 6.87 -5.14 23.31
N GLY A 174 6.10 -4.11 23.68
CA GLY A 174 6.39 -3.24 24.82
C GLY A 174 7.46 -2.17 24.55
N GLU A 175 7.75 -1.85 23.29
CA GLU A 175 8.68 -0.76 22.95
C GLU A 175 8.02 0.61 23.18
N THR A 176 8.48 1.34 24.20
CA THR A 176 7.93 2.65 24.58
C THR A 176 8.89 3.82 24.37
N ASP A 177 10.16 3.58 24.05
CA ASP A 177 11.15 4.63 23.85
C ASP A 177 10.80 5.49 22.62
N ALA A 178 10.61 6.79 22.86
CA ALA A 178 10.31 7.79 21.84
C ALA A 178 11.46 8.00 20.84
N ARG A 179 12.71 7.89 21.30
CA ARG A 179 13.90 8.00 20.43
C ARG A 179 13.95 6.84 19.47
N GLU A 180 13.82 5.61 19.96
CA GLU A 180 13.80 4.41 19.13
C GLU A 180 12.62 4.42 18.16
N ARG A 181 11.44 4.89 18.61
CA ARG A 181 10.32 5.13 17.71
C ARG A 181 10.65 6.11 16.59
N ARG A 182 11.35 7.21 16.90
CA ARG A 182 11.71 8.20 15.89
C ARG A 182 12.75 7.66 14.91
N VAL A 183 13.75 6.92 15.38
CA VAL A 183 14.75 6.26 14.52
C VAL A 183 14.07 5.29 13.55
N ASP A 184 13.21 4.40 14.06
CA ASP A 184 12.43 3.48 13.22
C ASP A 184 11.58 4.24 12.19
N GLN A 185 10.92 5.34 12.61
CA GLN A 185 10.06 6.13 11.73
C GLN A 185 10.84 6.80 10.62
N VAL A 186 11.95 7.47 10.97
CA VAL A 186 12.78 8.22 10.01
C VAL A 186 13.35 7.24 8.99
N TYR A 187 13.95 6.14 9.45
CA TYR A 187 14.48 5.13 8.53
C TYR A 187 13.37 4.56 7.64
N PHE A 188 12.27 4.08 8.22
CA PHE A 188 11.24 3.39 7.45
C PHE A 188 10.55 4.33 6.45
N MET A 189 10.19 5.56 6.86
CA MET A 189 9.61 6.54 5.94
C MET A 189 10.59 6.92 4.83
N THR A 190 11.88 7.07 5.14
CA THR A 190 12.93 7.30 4.13
C THR A 190 12.99 6.13 3.15
N ALA A 191 13.03 4.91 3.67
CA ALA A 191 13.14 3.69 2.88
C ALA A 191 11.94 3.43 1.96
N LEU A 192 10.77 4.00 2.25
CA LEU A 192 9.59 3.89 1.38
C LEU A 192 9.45 5.08 0.41
N TRP A 193 9.73 6.31 0.86
CA TRP A 193 9.57 7.50 0.04
C TRP A 193 10.71 7.70 -0.97
N VAL A 194 11.96 7.47 -0.56
CA VAL A 194 13.12 7.75 -1.40
C VAL A 194 13.13 6.89 -2.68
N PRO A 195 12.82 5.58 -2.64
CA PRO A 195 12.67 4.81 -3.87
C PRO A 195 11.56 5.33 -4.79
N TYR A 196 10.42 5.75 -4.22
CA TYR A 196 9.34 6.32 -5.02
C TYR A 196 9.74 7.65 -5.68
N LEU A 197 10.50 8.49 -4.98
CA LEU A 197 11.09 9.70 -5.56
C LEU A 197 12.06 9.34 -6.69
N ALA A 198 12.90 8.31 -6.51
CA ALA A 198 13.76 7.81 -7.58
C ALA A 198 12.93 7.43 -8.82
N MET A 199 11.83 6.70 -8.66
CA MET A 199 10.97 6.30 -9.78
C MET A 199 10.46 7.50 -10.59
N ILE A 200 9.93 8.53 -9.92
CA ILE A 200 9.32 9.68 -10.62
C ILE A 200 10.36 10.65 -11.20
N THR A 201 11.63 10.55 -10.79
CA THR A 201 12.74 11.34 -11.34
C THR A 201 13.69 10.52 -12.20
N ALA A 202 13.37 9.26 -12.48
CA ALA A 202 14.27 8.39 -13.22
C ALA A 202 14.41 8.81 -14.69
N PRO A 203 15.49 8.44 -15.39
CA PRO A 203 15.62 8.71 -16.83
C PRO A 203 14.46 8.15 -17.66
N TRP A 204 13.87 7.03 -17.23
CA TRP A 204 12.73 6.39 -17.91
C TRP A 204 11.38 7.07 -17.61
N SER A 205 11.32 8.06 -16.72
CA SER A 205 10.10 8.82 -16.47
C SER A 205 10.00 10.09 -17.34
N ASP A 206 10.89 10.26 -18.33
CA ASP A 206 10.87 11.40 -19.25
C ASP A 206 9.66 11.35 -20.23
N PRO A 207 8.77 12.36 -20.20
CA PRO A 207 7.64 12.52 -21.11
C PRO A 207 7.99 12.64 -22.58
N GLY A 208 9.25 12.77 -22.99
CA GLY A 208 9.65 12.58 -24.39
C GLY A 208 9.10 11.29 -25.00
N HIS A 209 8.76 10.30 -24.15
CA HIS A 209 8.12 9.04 -24.52
C HIS A 209 6.58 9.02 -24.37
N ALA A 210 5.97 10.00 -23.69
CA ALA A 210 4.54 10.03 -23.34
C ALA A 210 3.78 11.31 -23.80
N GLY A 211 4.46 12.31 -24.35
CA GLY A 211 3.86 13.51 -24.95
C GLY A 211 3.29 14.54 -23.97
N THR A 212 3.47 14.38 -22.65
CA THR A 212 2.81 15.21 -21.62
C THR A 212 3.59 16.48 -21.21
N GLY A 213 4.77 16.73 -21.80
CA GLY A 213 5.47 18.03 -21.72
C GLY A 213 6.08 18.44 -20.37
N ILE A 214 5.86 17.70 -19.27
CA ILE A 214 6.43 17.99 -17.93
C ILE A 214 7.27 16.82 -17.45
N SER A 215 8.60 16.94 -17.54
CA SER A 215 9.53 15.93 -17.05
C SER A 215 9.96 16.26 -15.63
N LEU A 216 9.81 15.29 -14.72
CA LEU A 216 10.50 15.30 -13.44
C LEU A 216 11.83 14.53 -13.50
N ALA A 217 12.20 14.00 -14.67
CA ALA A 217 13.43 13.22 -14.84
C ALA A 217 14.65 14.08 -14.49
N SER A 218 15.47 13.54 -13.60
CA SER A 218 16.71 14.15 -13.14
C SER A 218 17.65 13.05 -12.68
N GLU A 219 18.67 12.76 -13.48
CA GLU A 219 19.73 11.78 -13.13
C GLU A 219 20.34 12.09 -11.76
N PHE A 220 20.59 13.36 -11.47
CA PHE A 220 21.11 13.77 -10.15
C PHE A 220 20.17 13.39 -9.00
N VAL A 221 18.87 13.66 -9.10
CA VAL A 221 17.92 13.32 -8.03
C VAL A 221 17.74 11.79 -7.93
N PHE A 222 17.69 11.11 -9.07
CA PHE A 222 17.63 9.66 -9.15
C PHE A 222 18.82 8.99 -8.44
N ASP A 223 20.05 9.40 -8.75
CA ASP A 223 21.28 8.89 -8.13
C ASP A 223 21.35 9.26 -6.64
N ALA A 224 20.98 10.49 -6.28
CA ALA A 224 20.92 10.91 -4.88
C ALA A 224 19.97 10.05 -4.06
N CYS A 225 18.82 9.65 -4.61
CA CYS A 225 17.89 8.75 -3.94
C CYS A 225 18.51 7.38 -3.64
N HIS A 226 19.31 6.82 -4.56
CA HIS A 226 20.03 5.56 -4.32
C HIS A 226 21.01 5.69 -3.16
N VAL A 227 21.81 6.75 -3.16
CA VAL A 227 22.78 7.02 -2.08
C VAL A 227 22.08 7.18 -0.74
N VAL A 228 21.01 7.97 -0.68
CA VAL A 228 20.24 8.20 0.56
C VAL A 228 19.64 6.90 1.08
N PHE A 229 19.04 6.08 0.21
CA PHE A 229 18.47 4.79 0.61
C PHE A 229 19.53 3.85 1.20
N VAL A 230 20.66 3.67 0.51
CA VAL A 230 21.76 2.81 0.96
C VAL A 230 22.35 3.32 2.27
N ALA A 231 22.63 4.63 2.36
CA ALA A 231 23.16 5.24 3.58
C ALA A 231 22.20 5.08 4.77
N ALA A 232 20.90 5.32 4.58
CA ALA A 232 19.89 5.16 5.61
C ALA A 232 19.78 3.69 6.07
N THR A 233 19.85 2.74 5.14
CA THR A 233 19.82 1.30 5.43
C THR A 233 21.05 0.86 6.22
N ILE A 234 22.25 1.26 5.80
CA ILE A 234 23.50 0.96 6.54
C ILE A 234 23.45 1.56 7.94
N ALA A 235 23.02 2.82 8.07
CA ALA A 235 22.89 3.49 9.37
C ALA A 235 21.90 2.77 10.28
N TYR A 236 20.75 2.34 9.76
CA TYR A 236 19.74 1.62 10.54
C TYR A 236 20.22 0.22 10.95
N VAL A 237 20.83 -0.54 10.03
CA VAL A 237 21.42 -1.85 10.34
C VAL A 237 22.51 -1.71 11.42
N TYR A 238 23.39 -0.72 11.28
CA TYR A 238 24.39 -0.42 12.29
C TYR A 238 23.75 -0.10 13.64
N HIS A 239 22.69 0.72 13.67
CA HIS A 239 21.93 1.03 14.89
C HIS A 239 21.35 -0.24 15.54
N GLN A 240 20.72 -1.13 14.77
CA GLN A 240 20.19 -2.40 15.29
C GLN A 240 21.30 -3.31 15.85
N ILE A 241 22.47 -3.35 15.20
CA ILE A 241 23.65 -4.08 15.71
C ILE A 241 24.13 -3.47 17.04
N GLN A 242 24.13 -2.14 17.17
CA GLN A 242 24.53 -1.48 18.43
C GLN A 242 23.57 -1.80 19.57
N LEU A 243 22.26 -1.78 19.32
CA LEU A 243 21.25 -2.18 20.31
C LEU A 243 21.50 -3.63 20.77
N TRP A 244 21.69 -4.54 19.82
CA TRP A 244 21.99 -5.94 20.11
C TRP A 244 23.27 -6.11 20.94
N ARG A 245 24.35 -5.39 20.59
CA ARG A 245 25.63 -5.41 21.32
C ARG A 245 25.52 -4.85 22.74
N ARG A 246 24.66 -3.85 22.95
CA ARG A 246 24.34 -3.30 24.29
C ARG A 246 23.46 -4.22 25.11
N GLY A 247 22.97 -5.29 24.49
CA GLY A 247 22.15 -6.29 25.15
C GLY A 247 20.67 -5.95 25.19
N GLU A 248 20.23 -4.95 24.43
CA GLU A 248 18.83 -4.61 24.26
C GLU A 248 18.07 -5.77 23.59
N THR A 249 16.79 -5.89 23.90
CA THR A 249 15.92 -6.89 23.26
C THR A 249 15.39 -6.34 21.95
N LEU A 250 15.70 -7.00 20.84
CA LEU A 250 15.20 -6.62 19.53
C LEU A 250 13.79 -7.17 19.27
N ASN A 251 13.00 -6.46 18.47
CA ASN A 251 11.67 -6.89 18.08
C ASN A 251 11.72 -7.60 16.72
N GLY A 252 11.68 -8.93 16.76
CA GLY A 252 11.80 -9.80 15.59
C GLY A 252 10.76 -9.49 14.51
N PRO A 253 9.45 -9.52 14.80
CA PRO A 253 8.40 -9.25 13.82
C PRO A 253 8.51 -7.87 13.18
N LYS A 254 8.83 -6.82 13.96
CA LYS A 254 9.07 -5.46 13.44
C LYS A 254 10.21 -5.46 12.42
N LEU A 255 11.36 -6.01 12.81
CA LEU A 255 12.56 -6.00 11.98
C LEU A 255 12.38 -6.85 10.72
N LEU A 256 11.74 -8.02 10.83
CA LEU A 256 11.40 -8.87 9.70
C LEU A 256 10.46 -8.15 8.72
N TYR A 257 9.43 -7.49 9.24
CA TYR A 257 8.49 -6.72 8.43
C TYR A 257 9.19 -5.57 7.69
N MET A 258 10.00 -4.78 8.39
CA MET A 258 10.76 -3.68 7.78
C MET A 258 11.78 -4.18 6.75
N ALA A 259 12.47 -5.29 7.05
CA ALA A 259 13.41 -5.95 6.14
C ALA A 259 12.73 -6.63 4.95
N THR A 260 11.42 -6.86 5.00
CA THR A 260 10.63 -7.36 3.87
C THR A 260 10.18 -6.21 2.97
N ILE A 261 9.68 -5.13 3.55
CA ILE A 261 9.06 -4.05 2.75
C ILE A 261 10.10 -3.10 2.16
N ALA A 262 11.08 -2.65 2.96
CA ALA A 262 12.06 -1.65 2.50
C ALA A 262 12.81 -2.09 1.22
N PRO A 263 13.40 -3.31 1.14
CA PRO A 263 14.04 -3.74 -0.09
C PRO A 263 13.04 -3.99 -1.23
N LEU A 264 11.81 -4.44 -0.95
CA LEU A 264 10.80 -4.62 -1.99
C LEU A 264 10.49 -3.29 -2.67
N TYR A 265 10.30 -2.23 -1.89
CA TYR A 265 10.08 -0.87 -2.39
C TYR A 265 11.26 -0.38 -3.21
N TYR A 266 12.48 -0.57 -2.71
CA TYR A 266 13.69 -0.19 -3.44
C TYR A 266 13.78 -0.89 -4.80
N LEU A 267 13.65 -2.22 -4.82
CA LEU A 267 13.69 -3.00 -6.05
C LEU A 267 12.57 -2.61 -7.02
N THR A 268 11.37 -2.38 -6.52
CA THR A 268 10.20 -2.05 -7.34
C THR A 268 10.34 -0.68 -7.98
N PHE A 269 10.72 0.33 -7.21
CA PHE A 269 10.65 1.72 -7.66
C PHE A 269 11.94 2.24 -8.30
N ALA A 270 13.10 1.79 -7.84
CA ALA A 270 14.37 2.45 -8.15
C ALA A 270 15.27 1.70 -9.13
N ILE A 271 15.01 0.42 -9.40
CA ILE A 271 15.99 -0.44 -10.11
C ILE A 271 15.74 -0.57 -11.62
N ASP A 272 14.49 -0.78 -12.04
CA ASP A 272 14.19 -1.07 -13.44
C ASP A 272 12.79 -0.54 -13.80
N ALA A 273 12.69 0.10 -14.97
CA ALA A 273 11.44 0.67 -15.48
C ALA A 273 10.30 -0.37 -15.56
N ARG A 274 10.63 -1.64 -15.82
CA ARG A 274 9.66 -2.73 -15.89
C ARG A 274 9.10 -3.06 -14.51
N PHE A 275 9.92 -3.03 -13.46
CA PHE A 275 9.42 -3.23 -12.09
C PHE A 275 8.57 -2.04 -11.64
N ALA A 276 9.03 -0.83 -11.96
CA ALA A 276 8.30 0.39 -11.68
C ALA A 276 6.93 0.38 -12.37
N ALA A 277 6.80 -0.11 -13.60
CA ALA A 277 5.51 -0.22 -14.28
C ALA A 277 4.50 -1.11 -13.51
N PHE A 278 4.96 -2.16 -12.84
CA PHE A 278 4.13 -3.09 -12.07
C PHE A 278 4.01 -2.72 -10.58
N TRP A 279 4.44 -1.51 -10.17
CA TRP A 279 4.58 -1.18 -8.76
C TRP A 279 3.31 -1.37 -7.93
N VAL A 280 2.14 -1.05 -8.51
CA VAL A 280 0.84 -1.21 -7.86
C VAL A 280 0.61 -2.67 -7.47
N PHE A 281 0.87 -3.61 -8.36
CA PHE A 281 0.67 -5.04 -8.07
C PHE A 281 1.67 -5.55 -7.05
N ILE A 282 2.93 -5.14 -7.17
CA ILE A 282 4.02 -5.64 -6.33
C ILE A 282 3.86 -5.15 -4.88
N THR A 283 3.50 -3.88 -4.69
CA THR A 283 3.45 -3.26 -3.35
C THR A 283 2.04 -3.18 -2.77
N ALA A 284 1.03 -2.82 -3.58
CA ALA A 284 -0.32 -2.60 -3.08
C ALA A 284 -1.07 -3.90 -2.77
N THR A 285 -0.71 -5.05 -3.36
CA THR A 285 -1.28 -6.35 -2.96
C THR A 285 -1.05 -6.62 -1.48
N GLY A 286 0.17 -6.34 -0.98
CA GLY A 286 0.47 -6.49 0.44
C GLY A 286 -0.31 -5.51 1.30
N HIS A 287 -0.37 -4.24 0.92
CA HIS A 287 -1.21 -3.24 1.58
C HIS A 287 -2.69 -3.69 1.68
N CYS A 288 -3.26 -4.20 0.58
CA CYS A 288 -4.65 -4.64 0.53
C CYS A 288 -4.89 -5.82 1.48
N ALA A 289 -4.04 -6.84 1.40
CA ALA A 289 -4.13 -8.03 2.25
C ALA A 289 -3.99 -7.69 3.74
N GLN A 290 -3.04 -6.82 4.08
CA GLN A 290 -2.86 -6.32 5.44
C GLN A 290 -4.11 -5.66 5.99
N TYR A 291 -4.74 -4.79 5.20
CA TYR A 291 -5.97 -4.12 5.58
C TYR A 291 -7.13 -5.10 5.77
N HIS A 292 -7.29 -6.08 4.88
CA HIS A 292 -8.27 -7.15 5.05
C HIS A 292 -8.08 -7.89 6.37
N GLY A 293 -6.83 -8.24 6.72
CA GLY A 293 -6.51 -8.88 8.00
C GLY A 293 -6.95 -8.05 9.21
N VAL A 294 -6.67 -6.73 9.19
CA VAL A 294 -7.05 -5.81 10.27
C VAL A 294 -8.57 -5.66 10.37
N VAL A 295 -9.23 -5.41 9.24
CA VAL A 295 -10.68 -5.16 9.20
C VAL A 295 -11.45 -6.41 9.59
N TRP A 296 -11.04 -7.57 9.09
CA TRP A 296 -11.62 -8.86 9.47
C TRP A 296 -11.46 -9.13 10.96
N ALA A 297 -10.23 -9.08 11.49
CA ALA A 297 -9.96 -9.36 12.90
C ALA A 297 -10.68 -8.38 13.85
N TYR A 298 -10.81 -7.12 13.44
CA TYR A 298 -11.59 -6.12 14.19
C TYR A 298 -13.09 -6.45 14.17
N GLY A 299 -13.65 -6.70 12.98
CA GLY A 299 -15.06 -6.97 12.79
C GLY A 299 -15.50 -8.23 13.54
N GLU A 300 -14.78 -9.34 13.33
CA GLU A 300 -15.05 -10.63 13.98
C GLU A 300 -15.11 -10.46 15.51
N LYS A 301 -14.10 -9.83 16.10
CA LYS A 301 -14.04 -9.61 17.56
C LYS A 301 -15.15 -8.69 18.05
N ARG A 302 -15.43 -7.59 17.35
CA ARG A 302 -16.46 -6.61 17.72
C ARG A 302 -17.84 -7.24 17.70
N TYR A 303 -18.17 -7.95 16.63
CA TYR A 303 -19.51 -8.51 16.42
C TYR A 303 -19.74 -9.82 17.18
N ALA A 304 -18.68 -10.54 17.58
CA ALA A 304 -18.79 -11.63 18.55
C ALA A 304 -19.22 -11.14 19.95
N GLN A 305 -18.86 -9.91 20.32
CA GLN A 305 -19.16 -9.30 21.63
C GLN A 305 -20.40 -8.38 21.60
N ALA A 306 -21.07 -8.25 20.45
CA ALA A 306 -22.20 -7.34 20.29
C ALA A 306 -23.48 -7.86 20.98
N PRO A 307 -24.40 -6.98 21.41
CA PRO A 307 -25.73 -7.38 21.89
C PRO A 307 -26.52 -8.15 20.83
N GLU A 308 -27.46 -9.00 21.24
CA GLU A 308 -28.29 -9.84 20.34
C GLU A 308 -29.04 -9.03 19.26
N THR A 309 -29.40 -7.79 19.55
CA THR A 309 -30.05 -6.87 18.60
C THR A 309 -29.13 -6.49 17.42
N GLU A 310 -27.81 -6.46 17.63
CA GLU A 310 -26.81 -6.14 16.61
C GLU A 310 -26.30 -7.40 15.88
N LYS A 311 -26.37 -8.57 16.51
CA LYS A 311 -26.01 -9.86 15.89
C LYS A 311 -26.91 -10.26 14.71
N ARG A 312 -28.07 -9.62 14.55
CA ARG A 312 -28.97 -9.84 13.40
C ARG A 312 -28.75 -8.86 12.25
N GLY A 313 -27.85 -7.88 12.42
CA GLY A 313 -27.58 -6.86 11.40
C GLY A 313 -26.66 -7.36 10.30
N LEU A 314 -26.76 -6.74 9.12
CA LEU A 314 -25.88 -6.98 7.97
C LEU A 314 -24.38 -6.96 8.34
N PRO A 315 -23.88 -6.04 9.18
CA PRO A 315 -22.46 -6.05 9.56
C PRO A 315 -22.03 -7.32 10.29
N HIS A 316 -22.87 -7.86 11.18
CA HIS A 316 -22.56 -9.13 11.85
C HIS A 316 -22.43 -10.25 10.82
N LEU A 317 -23.39 -10.39 9.89
CA LEU A 317 -23.36 -11.41 8.85
C LEU A 317 -22.10 -11.33 7.98
N ILE A 318 -21.68 -10.11 7.63
CA ILE A 318 -20.46 -9.87 6.84
C ILE A 318 -19.23 -10.37 7.61
N PHE A 319 -19.10 -10.01 8.88
CA PHE A 319 -17.91 -10.33 9.68
C PHE A 319 -17.96 -11.70 10.38
N SER A 320 -19.08 -12.42 10.31
CA SER A 320 -19.21 -13.80 10.76
C SER A 320 -19.06 -14.81 9.62
N ASN A 321 -19.05 -14.36 8.35
CA ASN A 321 -18.98 -15.23 7.18
C ASN A 321 -17.99 -14.69 6.14
N ALA A 322 -16.81 -15.33 6.07
CA ALA A 322 -15.73 -14.93 5.16
C ALA A 322 -16.15 -14.98 3.68
N TRP A 323 -17.00 -15.93 3.28
CA TRP A 323 -17.49 -16.00 1.90
C TRP A 323 -18.38 -14.82 1.57
N LEU A 324 -19.28 -14.43 2.48
CA LEU A 324 -20.13 -13.27 2.27
C LEU A 324 -19.29 -11.99 2.15
N TYR A 325 -18.27 -11.83 3.02
CA TYR A 325 -17.33 -10.72 2.96
C TYR A 325 -16.61 -10.62 1.61
N ILE A 326 -16.09 -11.75 1.11
CA ILE A 326 -15.37 -11.81 -0.17
C ILE A 326 -16.31 -11.55 -1.35
N VAL A 327 -17.45 -12.23 -1.41
CA VAL A 327 -18.42 -12.11 -2.52
C VAL A 327 -18.94 -10.68 -2.61
N LEU A 328 -19.33 -10.06 -1.50
CA LEU A 328 -19.77 -8.67 -1.50
C LEU A 328 -18.66 -7.72 -1.93
N GLY A 329 -17.40 -7.99 -1.57
CA GLY A 329 -16.25 -7.22 -2.03
C GLY A 329 -16.04 -7.30 -3.53
N VAL A 330 -16.11 -8.50 -4.11
CA VAL A 330 -15.99 -8.69 -5.57
C VAL A 330 -17.16 -8.08 -6.30
N VAL A 331 -18.40 -8.26 -5.81
CA VAL A 331 -19.59 -7.64 -6.41
C VAL A 331 -19.50 -6.12 -6.36
N PHE A 332 -19.13 -5.55 -5.20
CA PHE A 332 -18.89 -4.11 -5.06
C PHE A 332 -17.90 -3.63 -6.12
N ALA A 333 -16.74 -4.30 -6.21
CA ALA A 333 -15.69 -3.96 -7.14
C ALA A 333 -16.16 -4.01 -8.61
N LEU A 334 -16.86 -5.07 -9.01
CA LEU A 334 -17.40 -5.22 -10.37
C LEU A 334 -18.46 -4.18 -10.73
N VAL A 335 -19.19 -3.66 -9.75
CA VAL A 335 -20.19 -2.60 -9.95
C VAL A 335 -19.52 -1.22 -10.01
N THR A 336 -18.52 -0.96 -9.16
CA THR A 336 -17.93 0.39 -9.03
C THR A 336 -16.72 0.64 -9.92
N LEU A 337 -16.03 -0.40 -10.38
CA LEU A 337 -14.89 -0.28 -11.29
C LEU A 337 -15.31 -0.18 -12.77
N GLN A 338 -16.62 -0.04 -13.04
CA GLN A 338 -17.12 0.30 -14.38
C GLN A 338 -16.97 1.80 -14.63
N GLY A 339 -15.73 2.23 -14.85
CA GLY A 339 -15.44 3.53 -15.45
C GLY A 339 -15.58 3.48 -16.98
N PRO A 340 -15.73 4.63 -17.68
CA PRO A 340 -15.83 4.65 -19.14
C PRO A 340 -14.51 4.14 -19.74
N GLY A 341 -14.54 2.94 -20.33
CA GLY A 341 -13.34 2.29 -20.89
C GLY A 341 -13.24 0.77 -20.67
N ALA A 342 -14.21 0.14 -19.99
CA ALA A 342 -14.44 -1.30 -20.10
C ALA A 342 -15.11 -1.66 -21.44
#